data_AF-A0A2N2TD19-F1
#
_entry.id   AF-A0A2N2TD19-F1
#
_cell.length_a   1.000
_cell.length_b   1.000
_cell.length_c   1.000
_cell.angle_alpha   90.00
_cell.angle_beta   90.00
_cell.angle_gamma   90.00
#
_symmetry.space_group_name_H-M   'P 1'
#
loop_
_entity.id
_entity.type
_entity.pdbx_description
1 polymer ?
#
loop_
_entity_poly.entity_id
_entity_poly.type
_entity_poly.pdbx_seq_one_letter_code
_entity_poly.pdbx_strand_id
1 'polypeptide(L)'
;MGPLGYSHKVFNYCGIQGQAKGLPSGLTPPLRVNTATPSSPALATQPQRRLLWRWLLVILVLLVALGTLWFGWLVRFPWHLESFDSTKAAQLSPQKRTAYEQELFSEVLHWFDPTTRYPTWEPNYYLPREQRWLEMANDGFELAHIALRVLQPSAGVKYNAGPAFKRLEKLAEQGDQGAMCMMQSIRIVASPRDVTPEVIERAQHWMVKGAELGHPQCLRMLGGRLLRGADGHPQDTQRGKALIFESIQKGYTHSLGVMALHFEEKGLRDAADVRRLYCWEIWGAKVYQAMEPMKSVRYTINQDAPVEKRTELVEHLNELRDWDPTVEECVALSQGG
;
A
#
# COMPACT_ATOMS: atom_id res chain seq x y z
N MET A 1 -8.97 -2.73 -21.71
CA MET A 1 -7.56 -3.13 -21.84
C MET A 1 -6.74 -2.06 -21.15
N GLY A 2 -6.09 -2.38 -20.02
CA GLY A 2 -5.31 -1.41 -19.24
C GLY A 2 -3.97 -1.06 -19.90
N PRO A 3 -3.25 -0.08 -19.33
CA PRO A 3 -2.12 -0.54 -18.51
C PRO A 3 -1.93 0.25 -17.20
N LEU A 4 -1.80 -0.50 -16.11
CA LEU A 4 -1.05 -0.10 -14.92
C LEU A 4 0.41 -0.51 -15.17
N GLY A 5 1.35 0.44 -15.01
CA GLY A 5 2.78 0.19 -15.21
C GLY A 5 3.62 0.93 -14.17
N TYR A 6 3.66 0.42 -12.93
CA TYR A 6 4.71 0.78 -11.98
C TYR A 6 5.72 -0.37 -11.90
N SER A 7 6.90 -0.12 -12.48
CA SER A 7 8.04 -1.03 -12.54
C SER A 7 8.80 -1.01 -11.21
N HIS A 8 8.86 -2.15 -10.53
CA HIS A 8 9.80 -2.41 -9.45
C HIS A 8 11.19 -2.69 -10.05
N LYS A 9 12.13 -1.76 -9.87
CA LYS A 9 13.57 -2.00 -10.10
C LYS A 9 14.15 -2.75 -8.90
N VAL A 10 14.60 -3.99 -9.16
CA VAL A 10 15.40 -4.80 -8.24
C VAL A 10 16.85 -4.33 -8.28
N PHE A 11 17.38 -3.93 -7.13
CA PHE A 11 18.81 -3.67 -6.92
C PHE A 11 19.57 -5.01 -6.88
N ASN A 12 20.45 -5.25 -7.86
CA ASN A 12 21.37 -6.38 -7.85
C ASN A 12 22.66 -6.01 -7.10
N TYR A 13 22.94 -6.75 -6.04
CA TYR A 13 24.22 -6.70 -5.32
C TYR A 13 25.31 -7.47 -6.07
N CYS A 14 26.47 -6.85 -6.12
CA CYS A 14 27.72 -7.33 -6.70
C CYS A 14 28.29 -8.51 -5.90
N GLY A 15 28.63 -9.62 -6.57
CA GLY A 15 29.24 -10.81 -5.98
C GLY A 15 30.40 -11.30 -6.84
N ILE A 16 31.59 -11.26 -6.25
CA ILE A 16 32.93 -11.41 -6.85
C ILE A 16 33.17 -12.83 -7.38
N GLN A 17 33.58 -12.96 -8.65
CA GLN A 17 34.08 -14.19 -9.25
C GLN A 17 35.61 -14.30 -9.07
N GLY A 18 36.06 -15.31 -8.33
CA GLY A 18 37.46 -15.73 -8.26
C GLY A 18 37.79 -16.75 -9.35
N GLN A 19 38.74 -16.42 -10.21
CA GLN A 19 39.32 -17.28 -11.23
C GLN A 19 40.35 -18.26 -10.64
N ALA A 20 40.39 -19.49 -11.14
CA ALA A 20 41.58 -20.34 -11.08
C ALA A 20 41.86 -20.96 -12.46
N LYS A 21 42.96 -20.50 -13.08
CA LYS A 21 43.74 -21.13 -14.17
C LYS A 21 44.41 -22.41 -13.62
N GLY A 22 44.84 -23.45 -14.34
CA GLY A 22 44.84 -23.81 -15.76
C GLY A 22 45.67 -25.11 -15.96
N LEU A 23 45.39 -25.81 -17.08
CA LEU A 23 46.26 -26.70 -17.92
C LEU A 23 46.87 -28.01 -17.34
N PRO A 24 47.31 -28.97 -18.19
CA PRO A 24 46.76 -29.45 -19.47
C PRO A 24 46.72 -30.99 -19.61
N SER A 25 46.00 -31.44 -20.63
CA SER A 25 45.92 -32.82 -21.14
C SER A 25 47.02 -33.17 -22.15
N GLY A 26 47.58 -34.39 -22.09
CA GLY A 26 48.47 -34.92 -23.13
C GLY A 26 48.81 -36.42 -23.02
N LEU A 27 48.36 -37.18 -24.05
CA LEU A 27 49.02 -38.29 -24.77
C LEU A 27 49.22 -39.71 -24.15
N THR A 28 48.35 -40.62 -24.65
CA THR A 28 48.54 -42.01 -25.20
C THR A 28 49.21 -43.17 -24.41
N PRO A 29 48.73 -44.44 -24.58
CA PRO A 29 49.11 -45.65 -23.83
C PRO A 29 50.21 -46.48 -24.59
N PRO A 30 50.82 -47.58 -24.07
CA PRO A 30 50.14 -48.90 -24.04
C PRO A 30 50.68 -49.98 -23.04
N LEU A 31 50.02 -51.16 -23.13
CA LEU A 31 50.44 -52.54 -22.82
C LEU A 31 50.21 -53.18 -21.42
N ARG A 32 49.48 -54.30 -21.47
CA ARG A 32 49.12 -55.28 -20.43
C ARG A 32 50.33 -56.07 -19.92
N VAL A 33 50.31 -56.46 -18.64
CA VAL A 33 50.59 -57.85 -18.20
C VAL A 33 49.70 -58.19 -17.00
N ASN A 34 49.02 -59.34 -17.06
CA ASN A 34 48.25 -59.94 -15.97
C ASN A 34 49.19 -60.65 -14.98
N THR A 35 48.96 -60.47 -13.68
CA THR A 35 49.20 -61.51 -12.65
C THR A 35 48.11 -61.45 -11.58
N ALA A 36 47.71 -62.63 -11.11
CA ALA A 36 46.53 -62.85 -10.29
C ALA A 36 46.75 -62.59 -8.77
N THR A 37 45.70 -62.04 -8.16
CA THR A 37 45.19 -62.01 -6.76
C THR A 37 45.84 -62.91 -5.70
N PRO A 38 45.85 -62.51 -4.40
CA PRO A 38 44.68 -62.76 -3.54
C PRO A 38 44.33 -61.70 -2.46
N SER A 39 43.01 -61.56 -2.28
CA SER A 39 42.26 -61.27 -1.04
C SER A 39 42.69 -60.13 -0.09
N SER A 40 41.83 -59.10 -0.01
CA SER A 40 41.62 -58.32 1.21
C SER A 40 40.12 -58.08 1.44
N PRO A 41 39.68 -57.97 2.71
CA PRO A 41 38.36 -58.39 3.14
C PRO A 41 37.25 -57.39 2.78
N ALA A 42 36.11 -57.96 2.40
CA ALA A 42 34.75 -57.47 2.60
C ALA A 42 34.56 -55.94 2.64
N LEU A 43 34.14 -55.39 1.49
CA LEU A 43 33.48 -54.09 1.36
C LEU A 43 32.06 -54.13 1.98
N ALA A 44 31.91 -54.64 3.20
CA ALA A 44 30.63 -54.80 3.89
C ALA A 44 30.23 -53.53 4.65
N THR A 45 30.15 -52.36 3.99
CA THR A 45 29.55 -51.14 4.61
C THR A 45 28.85 -50.17 3.64
N GLN A 46 28.80 -50.45 2.33
CA GLN A 46 28.16 -49.54 1.36
C GLN A 46 26.64 -49.33 1.50
N PRO A 47 25.80 -50.36 1.77
CA PRO A 47 24.35 -50.15 1.84
C PRO A 47 23.93 -49.34 3.08
N GLN A 48 24.61 -49.54 4.22
CA GLN A 48 24.33 -48.79 5.44
C GLN A 48 24.64 -47.29 5.32
N ARG A 49 25.76 -46.93 4.67
CA ARG A 49 26.07 -45.52 4.38
C ARG A 49 25.04 -44.87 3.48
N ARG A 50 24.58 -45.56 2.43
CA ARG A 50 23.51 -45.05 1.53
C ARG A 50 22.18 -44.89 2.26
N LEU A 51 21.85 -45.78 3.18
CA LEU A 51 20.65 -45.69 4.02
C LEU A 51 20.74 -44.51 5.00
N LEU A 52 21.88 -44.32 5.66
CA LEU A 52 22.14 -43.18 6.55
C LEU A 52 22.04 -41.84 5.82
N TRP A 53 22.60 -41.72 4.61
CA TRP A 53 22.47 -40.51 3.79
C TRP A 53 21.02 -40.21 3.39
N ARG A 54 20.21 -41.24 3.11
CA ARG A 54 18.77 -41.07 2.84
C ARG A 54 18.03 -40.54 4.07
N TRP A 55 18.31 -41.08 5.26
CA TRP A 55 17.72 -40.60 6.51
C TRP A 55 18.15 -39.17 6.85
N LEU A 56 19.42 -38.82 6.66
CA LEU A 56 19.90 -37.45 6.86
C LEU A 56 19.22 -36.46 5.90
N LEU A 57 19.01 -36.85 4.64
CA LEU A 57 18.24 -36.04 3.68
C LEU A 57 16.78 -35.88 4.10
N VAL A 58 16.12 -36.95 4.55
CA VAL A 58 14.74 -36.88 5.06
C VAL A 58 14.64 -35.97 6.28
N ILE A 59 15.57 -36.09 7.23
CA ILE A 59 15.62 -35.22 8.41
C ILE A 59 15.84 -33.76 8.01
N LEU A 60 16.76 -33.49 7.09
CA LEU A 60 17.00 -32.13 6.58
C LEU A 60 15.73 -31.55 5.93
N VAL A 61 15.04 -32.33 5.09
CA VAL A 61 13.76 -31.91 4.47
C VAL A 61 12.70 -31.63 5.53
N LEU A 62 12.58 -32.47 6.56
CA LEU A 62 11.64 -32.27 7.66
C LEU A 62 11.98 -31.03 8.49
N LEU A 63 13.26 -30.77 8.76
CA LEU A 63 13.71 -29.57 9.48
C LEU A 63 13.45 -28.30 8.67
N VAL A 64 13.66 -28.33 7.35
CA VAL A 64 13.30 -27.21 6.46
C VAL A 64 11.78 -27.01 6.40
N ALA A 65 10.99 -28.09 6.33
CA ALA A 65 9.53 -28.02 6.36
C ALA A 65 9.01 -27.46 7.70
N LEU A 66 9.56 -27.92 8.83
CA LEU A 66 9.24 -27.38 10.16
C LEU A 66 9.67 -25.92 10.30
N GLY A 67 10.87 -25.56 9.83
CA GLY A 67 11.36 -24.18 9.85
C GLY A 67 10.49 -23.24 9.00
N THR A 68 10.05 -23.68 7.82
CA THR A 68 9.15 -22.89 6.96
C THR A 68 7.74 -22.78 7.55
N LEU A 69 7.21 -23.84 8.17
CA LEU A 69 5.93 -23.79 8.88
C LEU A 69 6.01 -22.87 10.11
N TRP A 70 7.09 -22.96 10.88
CA TRP A 70 7.31 -22.14 12.08
C TRP A 70 7.51 -20.67 11.73
N PHE A 71 8.35 -20.37 10.73
CA PHE A 71 8.52 -19.01 10.22
C PHE A 71 7.21 -18.47 9.63
N GLY A 72 6.51 -19.30 8.86
CA GLY A 72 5.18 -18.98 8.31
C GLY A 72 4.13 -18.73 9.38
N TRP A 73 4.24 -19.37 10.54
CA TRP A 73 3.36 -19.15 11.70
C TRP A 73 3.71 -17.86 12.45
N LEU A 74 5.00 -17.58 12.66
CA LEU A 74 5.48 -16.35 13.29
C LEU A 74 5.02 -15.09 12.55
N VAL A 75 5.08 -15.08 11.22
CA VAL A 75 4.65 -13.92 10.41
C VAL A 75 3.12 -13.81 10.26
N ARG A 76 2.34 -14.74 10.80
CA ARG A 76 0.88 -14.80 10.62
C ARG A 76 0.09 -14.10 11.71
N PHE A 77 0.72 -13.85 12.86
CA PHE A 77 0.08 -13.23 14.03
C PHE A 77 0.88 -12.01 14.51
N PRO A 78 0.20 -10.91 14.87
CA PRO A 78 0.84 -9.74 15.46
C PRO A 78 1.09 -9.98 16.95
N TRP A 79 2.13 -10.75 17.28
CA TRP A 79 2.49 -11.10 18.68
C TRP A 79 2.85 -9.89 19.54
N HIS A 80 3.28 -8.79 18.90
CA HIS A 80 3.63 -7.54 19.56
C HIS A 80 2.40 -6.75 20.01
N LEU A 81 1.21 -7.06 19.49
CA LEU A 81 -0.01 -6.31 19.76
C LEU A 81 -0.82 -6.99 20.87
N GLU A 82 -1.07 -6.24 21.94
CA GLU A 82 -1.93 -6.67 23.04
C GLU A 82 -3.39 -6.89 22.58
N SER A 83 -4.15 -7.63 23.39
CA SER A 83 -5.60 -7.77 23.17
C SER A 83 -6.29 -6.42 23.31
N PHE A 84 -7.26 -6.14 22.43
CA PHE A 84 -8.01 -4.89 22.49
C PHE A 84 -8.85 -4.79 23.77
N ASP A 85 -8.71 -3.67 24.48
CA ASP A 85 -9.50 -3.39 25.68
C ASP A 85 -10.79 -2.65 25.33
N SER A 86 -11.88 -3.41 25.25
CA SER A 86 -13.22 -2.86 24.96
C SER A 86 -13.74 -1.89 26.04
N THR A 87 -13.21 -1.93 27.27
CA THR A 87 -13.64 -1.00 28.33
C THR A 87 -13.13 0.41 28.06
N LYS A 88 -11.91 0.54 27.52
CA LYS A 88 -11.36 1.82 27.09
C LYS A 88 -12.11 2.39 25.88
N ALA A 89 -12.54 1.52 24.96
CA ALA A 89 -13.36 1.93 23.83
C ALA A 89 -14.66 2.64 24.28
N ALA A 90 -15.29 2.15 25.35
CA ALA A 90 -16.47 2.77 25.94
C ALA A 90 -16.19 4.11 26.64
N GLN A 91 -14.93 4.37 27.02
CA GLN A 91 -14.50 5.60 27.69
C GLN A 91 -13.96 6.66 26.72
N LEU A 92 -13.71 6.29 25.45
CA LEU A 92 -13.17 7.20 24.45
C LEU A 92 -14.22 8.25 24.07
N SER A 93 -13.90 9.53 24.27
CA SER A 93 -14.84 10.61 23.96
C SER A 93 -15.13 10.69 22.45
N PRO A 94 -16.34 11.09 22.03
CA PRO A 94 -16.69 11.24 20.63
C PRO A 94 -15.74 12.17 19.86
N GLN A 95 -15.28 13.26 20.49
CA GLN A 95 -14.33 14.19 19.88
C GLN A 95 -12.98 13.53 19.62
N LYS A 96 -12.45 12.80 20.61
CA LYS A 96 -11.16 12.10 20.50
C LYS A 96 -11.24 10.97 19.47
N ARG A 97 -12.35 10.21 19.46
CA ARG A 97 -12.64 9.20 18.43
C ARG A 97 -12.64 9.80 17.02
N THR A 98 -13.32 10.92 16.82
CA THR A 98 -13.39 11.61 15.51
C THR A 98 -12.01 12.09 15.05
N ALA A 99 -11.21 12.67 15.96
CA ALA A 99 -9.86 13.12 15.64
C ALA A 99 -8.94 11.94 15.26
N TYR A 100 -9.02 10.83 15.99
CA TYR A 100 -8.26 9.61 15.67
C TYR A 100 -8.69 8.98 14.35
N GLU A 101 -9.99 9.00 14.06
CA GLU A 101 -10.53 8.50 12.81
C GLU A 101 -10.04 9.30 11.60
N GLN A 102 -10.09 10.64 11.68
CA GLN A 102 -9.51 11.53 10.67
C GLN A 102 -8.03 11.24 10.42
N GLU A 103 -7.24 11.17 11.49
CA GLU A 103 -5.81 10.93 11.43
C GLU A 103 -5.49 9.55 10.82
N LEU A 104 -6.18 8.50 11.29
CA LEU A 104 -5.97 7.15 10.78
C LEU A 104 -6.34 7.05 9.29
N PHE A 105 -7.46 7.62 8.86
CA PHE A 105 -7.86 7.56 7.45
C PHE A 105 -6.94 8.36 6.52
N SER A 106 -6.34 9.45 6.99
CA SER A 106 -5.34 10.19 6.21
C SER A 106 -4.04 9.41 6.01
N GLU A 107 -3.72 8.48 6.91
CA GLU A 107 -2.41 7.82 6.97
C GLU A 107 -2.44 6.35 6.53
N VAL A 108 -3.56 5.64 6.68
CA VAL A 108 -3.61 4.18 6.50
C VAL A 108 -3.27 3.73 5.08
N LEU A 109 -3.70 4.49 4.06
CA LEU A 109 -3.37 4.20 2.66
C LEU A 109 -1.97 4.66 2.29
N HIS A 110 -1.42 5.60 3.06
CA HIS A 110 -0.09 6.19 2.90
C HIS A 110 0.92 5.61 3.89
N TRP A 111 0.68 4.38 4.36
CA TRP A 111 1.48 3.79 5.42
C TRP A 111 2.94 3.54 5.01
N PHE A 112 3.24 3.51 3.71
CA PHE A 112 4.55 3.19 3.16
C PHE A 112 5.31 4.41 2.59
N ASP A 113 4.66 5.57 2.45
CA ASP A 113 5.20 6.83 1.96
C ASP A 113 5.18 7.93 3.06
N PRO A 114 6.06 8.93 2.97
CA PRO A 114 6.02 10.10 3.82
C PRO A 114 4.80 10.97 3.59
N THR A 115 4.33 11.56 4.68
CA THR A 115 3.26 12.56 4.69
C THR A 115 3.76 13.81 5.40
N THR A 116 2.98 14.88 5.43
CA THR A 116 3.38 16.07 6.21
C THR A 116 3.51 15.77 7.70
N ARG A 117 2.78 14.76 8.20
CA ARG A 117 2.89 14.27 9.59
C ARG A 117 4.14 13.42 9.82
N TYR A 118 4.56 12.65 8.81
CA TYR A 118 5.73 11.76 8.87
C TYR A 118 6.69 12.06 7.71
N PRO A 119 7.54 13.10 7.81
CA PRO A 119 8.10 13.80 6.65
C PRO A 119 9.46 13.30 6.14
N THR A 120 9.95 12.15 6.56
CA THR A 120 11.32 11.72 6.23
C THR A 120 11.33 10.32 5.62
N TRP A 121 12.32 10.07 4.75
CA TRP A 121 12.68 8.71 4.31
C TRP A 121 13.85 8.16 5.13
N GLU A 122 14.02 8.66 6.36
CA GLU A 122 15.08 8.18 7.24
C GLU A 122 14.85 6.71 7.60
N PRO A 123 15.91 5.94 7.92
CA PRO A 123 15.74 4.59 8.42
C PRO A 123 14.69 4.56 9.55
N ASN A 124 13.68 3.71 9.39
CA ASN A 124 12.56 3.55 10.31
C ASN A 124 11.55 4.72 10.39
N TYR A 125 11.39 5.53 9.34
CA TYR A 125 10.38 6.60 9.27
C TYR A 125 8.92 6.15 9.53
N TYR A 126 8.64 4.86 9.43
CA TYR A 126 7.36 4.24 9.78
C TYR A 126 7.12 4.07 11.29
N LEU A 127 8.18 4.06 12.11
CA LEU A 127 8.07 3.80 13.56
C LEU A 127 7.18 4.81 14.28
N PRO A 128 7.31 6.14 14.06
CA PRO A 128 6.44 7.11 14.72
C PRO A 128 4.96 6.91 14.35
N ARG A 129 4.67 6.48 13.11
CA ARG A 129 3.32 6.18 12.65
C ARG A 129 2.75 4.95 13.36
N GLU A 130 3.52 3.87 13.44
CA GLU A 130 3.11 2.66 14.17
C GLU A 130 2.91 2.94 15.67
N GLN A 131 3.83 3.67 16.30
CA GLN A 131 3.70 4.10 17.70
C GLN A 131 2.42 4.91 17.92
N ARG A 132 2.13 5.83 17.01
CA ARG A 132 0.92 6.64 17.06
C ARG A 132 -0.35 5.79 16.94
N TRP A 133 -0.38 4.79 16.06
CA TRP A 133 -1.52 3.87 15.95
C TRP A 133 -1.65 2.97 17.18
N LEU A 134 -0.53 2.57 17.79
CA LEU A 134 -0.51 1.82 19.05
C LEU A 134 -1.09 2.67 20.20
N GLU A 135 -0.74 3.95 20.29
CA GLU A 135 -1.35 4.89 21.24
C GLU A 135 -2.86 4.99 21.06
N MET A 136 -3.33 5.19 19.82
CA MET A 136 -4.76 5.24 19.52
C MET A 136 -5.47 3.95 19.95
N ALA A 137 -4.90 2.79 19.63
CA ALA A 137 -5.44 1.50 20.03
C ALA A 137 -5.48 1.34 21.55
N ASN A 138 -4.41 1.74 22.24
CA ASN A 138 -4.28 1.68 23.70
C ASN A 138 -5.23 2.63 24.43
N ASP A 139 -5.64 3.72 23.77
CA ASP A 139 -6.68 4.63 24.22
C ASP A 139 -8.11 4.11 23.98
N GLY A 140 -8.26 2.97 23.30
CA GLY A 140 -9.55 2.35 23.01
C GLY A 140 -10.11 2.64 21.60
N PHE A 141 -9.31 3.18 20.68
CA PHE A 141 -9.76 3.35 19.29
C PHE A 141 -9.62 2.05 18.49
N GLU A 142 -10.73 1.34 18.36
CA GLU A 142 -10.76 -0.01 17.80
C GLU A 142 -10.28 -0.07 16.33
N LEU A 143 -10.56 0.95 15.52
CA LEU A 143 -10.16 0.92 14.11
C LEU A 143 -8.63 0.95 13.93
N ALA A 144 -7.90 1.64 14.83
CA ALA A 144 -6.44 1.60 14.83
C ALA A 144 -5.92 0.22 15.25
N HIS A 145 -6.54 -0.41 16.25
CA HIS A 145 -6.22 -1.79 16.64
C HIS A 145 -6.44 -2.76 15.47
N ILE A 146 -7.57 -2.64 14.78
CA ILE A 146 -7.88 -3.45 13.58
C ILE A 146 -6.85 -3.22 12.48
N ALA A 147 -6.43 -1.98 12.22
CA ALA A 147 -5.39 -1.69 11.23
C ALA A 147 -4.05 -2.38 11.59
N LEU A 148 -3.62 -2.28 12.85
CA LEU A 148 -2.40 -2.95 13.36
C LEU A 148 -2.49 -4.49 13.33
N ARG A 149 -3.71 -5.05 13.44
CA ARG A 149 -3.94 -6.50 13.27
C ARG A 149 -3.76 -6.97 11.84
N VAL A 150 -3.75 -6.06 10.86
CA VAL A 150 -3.59 -6.35 9.43
C VAL A 150 -2.21 -5.94 8.93
N LEU A 151 -1.66 -4.84 9.43
CA LEU A 151 -0.45 -4.23 8.92
C LEU A 151 0.44 -3.77 10.09
N GLN A 152 1.71 -4.14 10.05
CA GLN A 152 2.77 -3.56 10.87
C GLN A 152 3.59 -2.60 10.00
N PRO A 153 3.36 -1.27 10.08
CA PRO A 153 4.04 -0.30 9.22
C PRO A 153 5.56 -0.37 9.30
N SER A 154 6.13 -0.47 10.51
CA SER A 154 7.58 -0.45 10.74
C SER A 154 8.33 -1.61 10.11
N ALA A 155 7.71 -2.78 10.05
CA ALA A 155 8.28 -3.98 9.46
C ALA A 155 7.80 -4.23 8.01
N GLY A 156 6.79 -3.48 7.54
CA GLY A 156 6.11 -3.74 6.27
C GLY A 156 5.41 -5.11 6.24
N VAL A 157 5.10 -5.69 7.39
CA VAL A 157 4.50 -7.03 7.51
C VAL A 157 2.99 -6.92 7.41
N LYS A 158 2.39 -7.75 6.56
CA LYS A 158 0.94 -7.88 6.40
C LYS A 158 0.45 -9.21 6.98
N TYR A 159 -0.39 -9.13 8.00
CA TYR A 159 -1.02 -10.27 8.66
C TYR A 159 -2.31 -10.69 7.96
N ASN A 160 -2.90 -11.81 8.41
CA ASN A 160 -4.18 -12.30 7.91
C ASN A 160 -5.31 -11.29 8.19
N ALA A 161 -5.88 -10.70 7.13
CA ALA A 161 -6.96 -9.72 7.25
C ALA A 161 -8.36 -10.32 7.51
N GLY A 162 -8.54 -11.64 7.39
CA GLY A 162 -9.84 -12.30 7.57
C GLY A 162 -10.58 -11.95 8.88
N PRO A 163 -9.92 -12.04 10.06
CA PRO A 163 -10.52 -11.62 11.33
C PRO A 163 -10.87 -10.12 11.37
N ALA A 164 -10.07 -9.26 10.73
CA ALA A 164 -10.34 -7.83 10.65
C ALA A 164 -11.61 -7.56 9.85
N PHE A 165 -11.78 -8.18 8.68
CA PHE A 165 -13.02 -8.06 7.89
C PHE A 165 -14.25 -8.50 8.69
N LYS A 166 -14.19 -9.64 9.38
CA LYS A 166 -15.31 -10.10 10.23
C LYS A 166 -15.64 -9.12 11.36
N ARG A 167 -14.64 -8.50 11.97
CA ARG A 167 -14.87 -7.53 13.04
C ARG A 167 -15.46 -6.22 12.51
N LEU A 168 -14.94 -5.72 11.40
CA LEU A 168 -15.44 -4.52 10.73
C LEU A 168 -16.89 -4.71 10.26
N GLU A 169 -17.22 -5.88 9.73
CA GLU A 169 -18.58 -6.28 9.37
C GLU A 169 -19.53 -6.13 10.56
N LYS A 170 -19.18 -6.73 11.70
CA LYS A 170 -19.98 -6.63 12.93
C LYS A 170 -20.12 -5.19 13.43
N LEU A 171 -19.07 -4.37 13.36
CA LEU A 171 -19.13 -2.96 13.75
C LEU A 171 -20.04 -2.16 12.81
N ALA A 172 -19.95 -2.41 11.50
CA ALA A 172 -20.81 -1.79 10.50
C ALA A 172 -22.29 -2.17 10.68
N GLU A 173 -22.59 -3.44 11.00
CA GLU A 173 -23.93 -3.90 11.37
C GLU A 173 -24.46 -3.21 12.63
N GLN A 174 -23.58 -2.85 13.56
CA GLN A 174 -23.89 -2.08 14.77
C GLN A 174 -24.01 -0.57 14.51
N GLY A 175 -23.83 -0.11 13.26
CA GLY A 175 -23.98 1.28 12.86
C GLY A 175 -22.69 2.11 12.93
N ASP A 176 -21.54 1.50 13.16
CA ASP A 176 -20.25 2.21 13.14
C ASP A 176 -19.90 2.61 11.69
N GLN A 177 -20.11 3.89 11.37
CA GLN A 177 -19.84 4.44 10.04
C GLN A 177 -18.35 4.42 9.66
N GLY A 178 -17.45 4.55 10.65
CA GLY A 178 -16.01 4.44 10.43
C GLY A 178 -15.62 3.03 9.99
N ALA A 179 -16.20 2.01 10.62
CA ALA A 179 -16.01 0.61 10.23
C ALA A 179 -16.50 0.33 8.80
N MET A 180 -17.63 0.92 8.40
CA MET A 180 -18.17 0.79 7.04
C MET A 180 -17.14 1.19 5.98
N CYS A 181 -16.41 2.28 6.21
CA CYS A 181 -15.39 2.78 5.27
C CYS A 181 -14.03 2.11 5.47
N MET A 182 -13.70 1.74 6.71
CA MET A 182 -12.44 1.08 7.04
C MET A 182 -12.29 -0.28 6.34
N MET A 183 -13.40 -0.98 6.08
CA MET A 183 -13.36 -2.24 5.33
C MET A 183 -12.67 -2.10 3.97
N GLN A 184 -12.92 -0.98 3.27
CA GLN A 184 -12.24 -0.71 2.00
C GLN A 184 -10.77 -0.33 2.17
N SER A 185 -10.43 0.45 3.20
CA SER A 185 -9.04 0.79 3.50
C SER A 185 -8.22 -0.48 3.81
N ILE A 186 -8.76 -1.36 4.65
CA ILE A 186 -8.16 -2.66 4.97
C ILE A 186 -8.01 -3.52 3.72
N ARG A 187 -9.03 -3.55 2.84
CA ARG A 187 -8.96 -4.27 1.56
C ARG A 187 -7.78 -3.83 0.70
N ILE A 188 -7.46 -2.54 0.67
CA ILE A 188 -6.35 -1.98 -0.11
C ILE A 188 -5.00 -2.34 0.51
N VAL A 189 -4.87 -2.29 1.84
CA VAL A 189 -3.58 -2.56 2.51
C VAL A 189 -3.31 -4.04 2.77
N ALA A 190 -4.34 -4.89 2.83
CA ALA A 190 -4.21 -6.31 3.10
C ALA A 190 -3.40 -7.08 2.04
N SER A 191 -3.07 -8.33 2.34
CA SER A 191 -2.53 -9.25 1.33
C SER A 191 -3.62 -9.61 0.32
N PRO A 192 -3.34 -9.65 -1.00
CA PRO A 192 -4.34 -10.04 -2.01
C PRO A 192 -4.97 -11.41 -1.74
N ARG A 193 -4.24 -12.33 -1.09
CA ARG A 193 -4.74 -13.67 -0.74
C ARG A 193 -5.89 -13.66 0.28
N ASP A 194 -5.99 -12.60 1.07
CA ASP A 194 -7.01 -12.46 2.13
C ASP A 194 -8.25 -11.72 1.61
N VAL A 195 -8.21 -11.19 0.38
CA VAL A 195 -9.28 -10.41 -0.25
C VAL A 195 -10.05 -11.28 -1.24
N THR A 196 -11.15 -11.87 -0.77
CA THR A 196 -12.05 -12.69 -1.61
C THR A 196 -13.06 -11.83 -2.37
N PRO A 197 -13.72 -12.37 -3.40
CA PRO A 197 -14.84 -11.69 -4.06
C PRO A 197 -15.95 -11.26 -3.09
N GLU A 198 -16.27 -12.09 -2.09
CA GLU A 198 -17.23 -11.76 -1.03
C GLU A 198 -16.78 -10.54 -0.22
N VAL A 199 -15.50 -10.47 0.17
CA VAL A 199 -14.95 -9.29 0.87
C VAL A 199 -15.04 -8.04 -0.01
N ILE A 200 -14.78 -8.17 -1.31
CA ILE A 200 -14.90 -7.05 -2.26
C ILE A 200 -16.34 -6.53 -2.29
N GLU A 201 -17.32 -7.44 -2.40
CA GLU A 201 -18.75 -7.11 -2.43
C GLU A 201 -19.22 -6.46 -1.12
N ARG A 202 -18.88 -7.05 0.03
CA ARG A 202 -19.21 -6.48 1.36
C ARG A 202 -18.60 -5.10 1.54
N ALA A 203 -17.33 -4.93 1.17
CA ALA A 203 -16.66 -3.63 1.27
C ALA A 203 -17.33 -2.58 0.38
N GLN A 204 -17.80 -2.95 -0.82
CA GLN A 204 -18.54 -2.05 -1.71
C GLN A 204 -19.89 -1.67 -1.11
N HIS A 205 -20.64 -2.66 -0.61
CA HIS A 205 -21.92 -2.45 0.05
C HIS A 205 -21.79 -1.44 1.21
N TRP A 206 -20.84 -1.68 2.13
CA TRP A 206 -20.64 -0.79 3.27
C TRP A 206 -20.10 0.58 2.90
N MET A 207 -19.23 0.67 1.89
CA MET A 207 -18.77 1.96 1.39
C MET A 207 -19.93 2.82 0.88
N VAL A 208 -20.85 2.24 0.11
CA VAL A 208 -22.02 2.96 -0.40
C VAL A 208 -22.91 3.39 0.76
N LYS A 209 -23.24 2.47 1.67
CA LYS A 209 -24.08 2.79 2.85
C LYS A 209 -23.45 3.84 3.76
N GLY A 210 -22.14 3.78 4.00
CA GLY A 210 -21.43 4.80 4.77
C GLY A 210 -21.41 6.16 4.07
N ALA A 211 -21.35 6.19 2.73
CA ALA A 211 -21.46 7.42 1.95
C ALA A 211 -22.88 8.00 2.02
N GLU A 212 -23.92 7.17 1.96
CA GLU A 212 -25.32 7.58 2.15
C GLU A 212 -25.57 8.17 3.54
N LEU A 213 -24.87 7.68 4.56
CA LEU A 213 -24.88 8.24 5.91
C LEU A 213 -23.99 9.48 6.08
N GLY A 214 -23.30 9.90 5.02
CA GLY A 214 -22.47 11.09 4.99
C GLY A 214 -21.12 10.92 5.68
N HIS A 215 -20.61 9.70 5.82
CA HIS A 215 -19.27 9.48 6.38
C HIS A 215 -18.20 9.95 5.39
N PRO A 216 -17.34 10.90 5.77
CA PRO A 216 -16.44 11.60 4.85
C PRO A 216 -15.43 10.71 4.13
N GLN A 217 -14.92 9.65 4.77
CA GLN A 217 -14.08 8.68 4.06
C GLN A 217 -14.86 7.93 2.98
N CYS A 218 -16.09 7.48 3.26
CA CYS A 218 -16.87 6.75 2.27
C CYS A 218 -17.30 7.68 1.12
N LEU A 219 -17.68 8.92 1.42
CA LEU A 219 -17.92 9.96 0.43
C LEU A 219 -16.72 10.12 -0.51
N ARG A 220 -15.51 10.20 0.05
CA ARG A 220 -14.27 10.27 -0.73
C ARG A 220 -14.11 9.06 -1.66
N MET A 221 -14.32 7.87 -1.12
CA MET A 221 -14.09 6.62 -1.83
C MET A 221 -15.12 6.36 -2.94
N LEU A 222 -16.39 6.72 -2.71
CA LEU A 222 -17.44 6.66 -3.71
C LEU A 222 -17.25 7.75 -4.77
N GLY A 223 -16.96 8.98 -4.33
CA GLY A 223 -16.70 10.12 -5.22
C GLY A 223 -15.59 9.82 -6.23
N GLY A 224 -14.44 9.34 -5.76
CA GLY A 224 -13.33 8.96 -6.64
C GLY A 224 -13.63 7.80 -7.61
N ARG A 225 -14.62 6.95 -7.32
CA ARG A 225 -15.09 5.90 -8.24
C ARG A 225 -16.02 6.46 -9.31
N LEU A 226 -16.93 7.34 -8.92
CA LEU A 226 -17.84 8.01 -9.85
C LEU A 226 -17.09 8.94 -10.81
N LEU A 227 -16.01 9.60 -10.36
CA LEU A 227 -15.17 10.42 -11.24
C LEU A 227 -14.54 9.61 -12.39
N ARG A 228 -14.19 8.34 -12.14
CA ARG A 228 -13.49 7.47 -13.11
C ARG A 228 -14.38 6.44 -13.80
N GLY A 229 -15.59 6.21 -13.31
CA GLY A 229 -16.41 5.11 -13.78
C GLY A 229 -15.80 3.73 -13.43
N ALA A 230 -15.41 3.53 -12.17
CA ALA A 230 -14.66 2.34 -11.72
C ALA A 230 -15.44 1.48 -10.71
N ASP A 231 -14.97 0.25 -10.48
CA ASP A 231 -15.50 -0.67 -9.47
C ASP A 231 -17.01 -0.96 -9.60
N GLY A 232 -17.54 -0.98 -10.83
CA GLY A 232 -18.96 -1.21 -11.10
C GLY A 232 -19.85 0.02 -10.96
N HIS A 233 -19.27 1.19 -10.70
CA HIS A 233 -19.99 2.46 -10.70
C HIS A 233 -19.81 3.17 -12.05
N PRO A 234 -20.88 3.50 -12.79
CA PRO A 234 -20.80 4.32 -13.99
C PRO A 234 -20.20 5.69 -13.69
N GLN A 235 -19.55 6.29 -14.69
CA GLN A 235 -18.98 7.63 -14.53
C GLN A 235 -20.11 8.66 -14.31
N ASP A 236 -20.00 9.41 -13.21
CA ASP A 236 -20.85 10.55 -12.88
C ASP A 236 -19.96 11.62 -12.25
N THR A 237 -19.39 12.47 -13.10
CA THR A 237 -18.42 13.47 -12.69
C THR A 237 -19.04 14.54 -11.78
N GLN A 238 -20.30 14.91 -12.00
CA GLN A 238 -20.95 15.93 -11.17
C GLN A 238 -21.16 15.42 -9.76
N ARG A 239 -21.76 14.23 -9.61
CA ARG A 239 -21.94 13.60 -8.31
C ARG A 239 -20.60 13.26 -7.66
N GLY A 240 -19.64 12.76 -8.43
CA GLY A 240 -18.29 12.46 -7.95
C GLY A 240 -17.62 13.66 -7.29
N LYS A 241 -17.62 14.82 -7.96
CA LYS A 241 -17.10 16.08 -7.40
C LYS A 241 -17.86 16.52 -6.15
N ALA A 242 -19.19 16.45 -6.17
CA ALA A 242 -20.01 16.84 -5.02
C ALA A 242 -19.68 16.02 -3.75
N LEU A 243 -19.55 14.70 -3.87
CA LEU A 243 -19.18 13.84 -2.73
C LEU A 243 -17.76 14.13 -2.21
N ILE A 244 -16.82 14.44 -3.11
CA ILE A 244 -15.46 14.82 -2.71
C ILE A 244 -15.46 16.15 -1.94
N PHE A 245 -16.22 17.14 -2.41
CA PHE A 245 -16.32 18.43 -1.72
C PHE A 245 -17.02 18.30 -0.36
N GLU A 246 -18.06 17.49 -0.25
CA GLU A 246 -18.68 17.20 1.05
C GLU A 246 -17.69 16.54 2.02
N SER A 247 -16.85 15.62 1.54
CA SER A 247 -15.79 15.00 2.35
C SER A 247 -14.79 16.05 2.88
N ILE A 248 -14.37 16.97 2.01
CA ILE A 248 -13.44 18.07 2.37
C ILE A 248 -14.08 19.00 3.41
N GLN A 249 -15.34 19.38 3.24
CA GLN A 249 -16.08 20.23 4.19
C GLN A 249 -16.20 19.61 5.59
N LYS A 250 -16.21 18.27 5.67
CA LYS A 250 -16.20 17.50 6.93
C LYS A 250 -14.80 17.31 7.52
N GLY A 251 -13.77 17.95 6.95
CA GLY A 251 -12.40 17.97 7.48
C GLY A 251 -11.48 16.86 6.96
N TYR A 252 -11.92 16.03 6.00
CA TYR A 252 -11.08 14.95 5.45
C TYR A 252 -10.23 15.51 4.31
N THR A 253 -9.20 16.27 4.66
CA THR A 253 -8.34 17.00 3.72
C THR A 253 -7.55 16.10 2.78
N HIS A 254 -7.30 14.84 3.11
CA HIS A 254 -6.71 13.85 2.18
C HIS A 254 -7.65 13.48 1.01
N SER A 255 -8.87 14.00 0.98
CA SER A 255 -9.75 13.98 -0.20
C SER A 255 -9.28 14.94 -1.29
N LEU A 256 -8.48 15.96 -0.96
CA LEU A 256 -7.96 16.97 -1.89
C LEU A 256 -7.15 16.35 -3.04
N GLY A 257 -6.34 15.33 -2.74
CA GLY A 257 -5.54 14.62 -3.76
C GLY A 257 -6.37 13.90 -4.82
N VAL A 258 -7.66 13.61 -4.56
CA VAL A 258 -8.54 13.01 -5.59
C VAL A 258 -8.82 14.00 -6.72
N MET A 259 -8.95 15.29 -6.39
CA MET A 259 -9.24 16.32 -7.38
C MET A 259 -8.02 16.61 -8.26
N ALA A 260 -6.83 16.65 -7.66
CA ALA A 260 -5.57 16.74 -8.40
C ALA A 260 -5.49 15.61 -9.45
N LEU A 261 -5.56 14.35 -9.01
CA LEU A 261 -5.57 13.18 -9.90
C LEU A 261 -6.66 13.26 -10.98
N HIS A 262 -7.86 13.73 -10.64
CA HIS A 262 -8.95 13.86 -11.62
C HIS A 262 -8.61 14.84 -12.75
N PHE A 263 -8.00 15.98 -12.43
CA PHE A 263 -7.64 16.99 -13.44
C PHE A 263 -6.39 16.60 -14.21
N GLU A 264 -5.44 15.88 -13.60
CA GLU A 264 -4.33 15.26 -14.32
C GLU A 264 -4.84 14.27 -15.38
N GLU A 265 -5.72 13.34 -14.99
CA GLU A 265 -6.28 12.31 -15.88
C GLU A 265 -7.10 12.91 -17.06
N LYS A 266 -7.71 14.10 -16.89
CA LYS A 266 -8.41 14.80 -17.98
C LYS A 266 -7.47 15.44 -19.00
N GLY A 267 -6.21 15.69 -18.65
CA GLY A 267 -5.22 16.37 -19.48
C GLY A 267 -5.37 17.90 -19.50
N LEU A 268 -4.28 18.58 -19.88
CA LEU A 268 -4.17 20.03 -19.86
C LEU A 268 -4.25 20.62 -21.28
N ARG A 269 -5.30 21.39 -21.56
CA ARG A 269 -5.55 21.95 -22.91
C ARG A 269 -5.42 23.47 -22.98
N ASP A 270 -5.67 24.15 -21.87
CA ASP A 270 -5.69 25.61 -21.78
C ASP A 270 -5.25 26.12 -20.39
N ALA A 271 -5.19 27.44 -20.25
CA ALA A 271 -4.85 28.11 -19.00
C ALA A 271 -5.78 27.75 -17.83
N ALA A 272 -7.06 27.46 -18.10
CA ALA A 272 -8.03 27.12 -17.07
C ALA A 272 -7.79 25.71 -16.52
N ASP A 273 -7.42 24.75 -17.38
CA ASP A 273 -6.98 23.41 -16.96
C ASP A 273 -5.71 23.50 -16.09
N VAL A 274 -4.72 24.29 -16.50
CA VAL A 274 -3.49 24.53 -15.71
C VAL A 274 -3.82 25.13 -14.35
N ARG A 275 -4.69 26.16 -14.32
CA ARG A 275 -5.10 26.82 -13.08
C ARG A 275 -5.85 25.87 -12.13
N ARG A 276 -6.76 25.05 -12.65
CA ARG A 276 -7.48 24.05 -11.85
C ARG A 276 -6.54 23.03 -11.25
N LEU A 277 -5.66 22.43 -12.05
CA LEU A 277 -4.72 21.44 -11.55
C LEU A 277 -3.78 22.06 -10.50
N TYR A 278 -3.17 23.21 -10.80
CA TYR A 278 -2.28 23.90 -9.86
C TYR A 278 -2.95 24.19 -8.51
N CYS A 279 -4.22 24.60 -8.51
CA CYS A 279 -5.01 24.82 -7.29
C CYS A 279 -5.03 23.56 -6.40
N TRP A 280 -5.34 22.39 -6.99
CA TRP A 280 -5.41 21.15 -6.22
C TRP A 280 -4.03 20.56 -5.89
N GLU A 281 -3.00 20.79 -6.72
CA GLU A 281 -1.62 20.40 -6.42
C GLU A 281 -1.07 21.14 -5.19
N ILE A 282 -1.36 22.43 -5.02
CA ILE A 282 -1.00 23.19 -3.79
C ILE A 282 -1.56 22.50 -2.55
N TRP A 283 -2.84 22.15 -2.60
CA TRP A 283 -3.51 21.50 -1.48
C TRP A 283 -3.06 20.04 -1.28
N GLY A 284 -2.76 19.34 -2.37
CA GLY A 284 -2.13 18.01 -2.35
C GLY A 284 -0.77 18.06 -1.64
N ALA A 285 0.10 19.02 -1.98
CA ALA A 285 1.41 19.22 -1.37
C ALA A 285 1.35 19.69 0.09
N LYS A 286 0.24 20.32 0.52
CA LYS A 286 0.00 20.66 1.93
C LYS A 286 -0.37 19.43 2.78
N VAL A 287 -0.88 18.36 2.16
CA VAL A 287 -1.30 17.14 2.86
C VAL A 287 -0.26 16.02 2.73
N TYR A 288 0.30 15.88 1.54
CA TYR A 288 1.27 14.85 1.19
C TYR A 288 2.62 15.51 0.93
N GLN A 289 3.73 14.79 1.16
CA GLN A 289 5.04 15.24 0.67
C GLN A 289 5.16 15.04 -0.85
N ALA A 290 4.21 15.60 -1.58
CA ALA A 290 4.18 15.56 -3.02
C ALA A 290 5.30 16.45 -3.60
N MET A 291 5.58 16.23 -4.88
CA MET A 291 6.40 17.13 -5.65
C MET A 291 5.85 18.57 -5.51
N GLU A 292 6.75 19.54 -5.44
CA GLU A 292 6.37 20.95 -5.36
C GLU A 292 5.38 21.30 -6.51
N PRO A 293 4.27 22.01 -6.24
CA PRO A 293 3.19 22.20 -7.21
C PRO A 293 3.62 22.71 -8.59
N MET A 294 4.53 23.68 -8.65
CA MET A 294 5.05 24.20 -9.93
C MET A 294 5.88 23.18 -10.69
N LYS A 295 6.54 22.25 -10.02
CA LYS A 295 7.23 21.12 -10.66
C LYS A 295 6.23 20.05 -11.09
N SER A 296 5.22 19.79 -10.27
CA SER A 296 4.16 18.80 -10.54
C SER A 296 3.40 19.13 -11.81
N VAL A 297 2.81 20.32 -11.89
CA VAL A 297 2.06 20.73 -13.07
C VAL A 297 2.94 20.80 -14.33
N ARG A 298 4.20 21.24 -14.19
CA ARG A 298 5.16 21.28 -15.31
C ARG A 298 5.52 19.90 -15.81
N TYR A 299 5.64 18.93 -14.91
CA TYR A 299 5.83 17.53 -15.29
C TYR A 299 4.63 17.04 -16.11
N THR A 300 3.41 17.28 -15.64
CA THR A 300 2.17 16.91 -16.35
C THR A 300 2.05 17.57 -17.72
N ILE A 301 2.39 18.87 -17.85
CA ILE A 301 2.45 19.57 -19.16
C ILE A 301 3.42 18.86 -20.11
N ASN A 302 4.61 18.49 -19.62
CA ASN A 302 5.64 17.87 -20.45
C ASN A 302 5.32 16.44 -20.87
N GLN A 303 4.57 15.69 -20.06
CA GLN A 303 4.16 14.32 -20.38
C GLN A 303 2.95 14.32 -21.31
N ASP A 304 1.89 15.03 -20.94
CA ASP A 304 0.54 14.74 -21.45
C ASP A 304 -0.02 15.83 -22.37
N ALA A 305 0.51 17.06 -22.31
CA ALA A 305 0.00 18.14 -23.16
C ALA A 305 0.54 18.04 -24.60
N PRO A 306 -0.27 18.46 -25.61
CA PRO A 306 0.18 18.56 -27.01
C PRO A 306 1.47 19.38 -27.11
N VAL A 307 2.44 18.91 -27.90
CA VAL A 307 3.80 19.49 -27.96
C VAL A 307 3.75 20.97 -28.31
N GLU A 308 2.88 21.35 -29.25
CA GLU A 308 2.63 22.71 -29.71
C GLU A 308 2.07 23.65 -28.63
N LYS A 309 1.43 23.10 -27.58
CA LYS A 309 0.83 23.87 -26.48
C LYS A 309 1.74 24.00 -25.26
N ARG A 310 2.81 23.19 -25.14
CA ARG A 310 3.61 23.12 -23.91
C ARG A 310 4.20 24.46 -23.48
N THR A 311 4.74 25.24 -24.41
CA THR A 311 5.33 26.55 -24.10
C THR A 311 4.29 27.51 -23.53
N GLU A 312 3.14 27.63 -24.19
CA GLU A 312 1.99 28.46 -23.76
C GLU A 312 1.49 28.04 -22.37
N LEU A 313 1.30 26.74 -22.12
CA LEU A 313 0.84 26.25 -20.82
C LEU A 313 1.86 26.47 -19.70
N VAL A 314 3.17 26.40 -20.00
CA VAL A 314 4.22 26.71 -19.02
C VAL A 314 4.25 28.19 -18.69
N GLU A 315 3.98 29.08 -19.65
CA GLU A 315 3.85 30.51 -19.39
C GLU A 315 2.68 30.79 -18.42
N HIS A 316 1.50 30.21 -18.69
CA HIS A 316 0.37 30.30 -17.77
C HIS A 316 0.65 29.74 -16.38
N LEU A 317 1.38 28.63 -16.28
CA LEU A 317 1.81 28.09 -14.98
C LEU A 317 2.70 29.09 -14.23
N ASN A 318 3.62 29.77 -14.94
CA ASN A 318 4.52 30.74 -14.31
C ASN A 318 3.78 31.98 -13.77
N GLU A 319 2.65 32.36 -14.36
CA GLU A 319 1.77 33.44 -13.85
C GLU A 319 1.15 33.09 -12.49
N LEU A 320 1.05 31.79 -12.15
CA LEU A 320 0.44 31.31 -10.91
C LEU A 320 1.45 31.17 -9.75
N ARG A 321 2.74 31.45 -9.96
CA ARG A 321 3.81 31.19 -8.98
C ARG A 321 3.54 31.79 -7.61
N ASP A 322 2.98 32.99 -7.58
CA ASP A 322 2.77 33.77 -6.35
C ASP A 322 1.30 33.68 -5.86
N TRP A 323 0.49 32.81 -6.47
CA TRP A 323 -0.91 32.57 -6.10
C TRP A 323 -1.03 31.42 -5.08
N ASP A 324 -1.59 31.70 -3.90
CA ASP A 324 -1.92 30.72 -2.87
C ASP A 324 -3.45 30.66 -2.67
N PRO A 325 -4.16 29.74 -3.36
CA PRO A 325 -5.61 29.70 -3.34
C PRO A 325 -6.20 29.11 -2.07
N THR A 326 -7.38 29.61 -1.67
CA THR A 326 -8.18 28.92 -0.65
C THR A 326 -8.82 27.65 -1.22
N VAL A 327 -9.25 26.74 -0.35
CA VAL A 327 -9.92 25.51 -0.79
C VAL A 327 -11.28 25.84 -1.44
N GLU A 328 -11.96 26.88 -0.98
CA GLU A 328 -13.22 27.37 -1.55
C GLU A 328 -13.02 27.90 -2.97
N GLU A 329 -11.91 28.60 -3.24
CA GLU A 329 -11.55 29.03 -4.59
C GLU A 329 -11.32 27.83 -5.52
N CYS A 330 -10.59 26.80 -5.04
CA CYS A 330 -10.38 25.57 -5.82
C CYS A 330 -11.69 24.82 -6.11
N VAL A 331 -12.60 24.75 -5.13
CA VAL A 331 -13.93 24.17 -5.30
C VAL A 331 -14.71 24.94 -6.36
N ALA A 332 -14.76 26.28 -6.27
CA ALA A 332 -15.47 27.12 -7.23
C ALA A 332 -14.94 26.95 -8.67
N LEU A 333 -13.62 26.90 -8.84
CA LEU A 333 -12.97 26.66 -10.13
C LEU A 333 -13.33 25.28 -10.73
N SER A 334 -13.69 24.32 -9.89
CA SER A 334 -13.94 22.93 -10.26
C SER A 334 -15.41 22.63 -10.58
N GLN A 335 -16.33 23.58 -10.35
CA GLN A 335 -17.75 23.40 -10.64
C GLN A 335 -18.09 23.62 -12.13
N GLY A 336 -17.26 24.34 -12.89
CA GLY A 336 -17.55 24.80 -14.25
C GLY A 336 -17.02 23.97 -15.43
N GLY A 337 -16.76 22.66 -15.29
CA GLY A 337 -16.23 21.83 -16.40
C GLY A 337 -16.23 20.32 -16.18
#